data_AF-A0A073CT27-F1
#
_entry.id   AF-A0A073CT27-F1
#
_cell.length_a   1.000
_cell.length_b   1.000
_cell.length_c   1.000
_cell.angle_alpha   90.00
_cell.angle_beta   90.00
_cell.angle_gamma   90.00
#
_symmetry.space_group_name_H-M   'P 1'
#
loop_
_entity.id
_entity.type
_entity.pdbx_description
1 polymer ?
#
loop_
_entity_poly.entity_id
_entity_poly.type
_entity_poly.pdbx_seq_one_letter_code
_entity_poly.pdbx_strand_id
1 'polypeptide(L)'
;MFVQLPKFIPKWINLVINFLGLGVEIAILTQIQYPHDPKFPQFSLYRSDIILLVLTNIIFFTSLIWLFTRHHPQFRIGLLGVLLGLILSKSAGGWITDILSISPIPWLYKFEYLKYLFIAIPGTFVGEEIINYQQVEDQDIPKNWNQFRLIGIVIVMGLIILNLLIGLQSRLLPQTTGISLILLLFSYRLLREPHHPLELLLYQMYQWGIYGLILGLAFEPYQGGIKKDPATMSYFFITTAIAIFILRIILYYNCSTICEFMYKIKIILENLI
;
A
#
# COMPACT_ATOMS: atom_id res chain seq x y z
N MET A 1 -12.92 -22.50 -9.66
CA MET A 1 -13.68 -21.43 -10.37
C MET A 1 -15.16 -21.42 -9.94
N PHE A 2 -15.74 -20.29 -9.53
CA PHE A 2 -17.18 -20.21 -9.15
C PHE A 2 -18.04 -19.93 -10.39
N VAL A 3 -18.89 -20.87 -10.79
CA VAL A 3 -19.83 -20.66 -11.90
C VAL A 3 -21.18 -20.22 -11.32
N GLN A 4 -21.63 -19.01 -11.64
CA GLN A 4 -22.99 -18.59 -11.33
C GLN A 4 -23.94 -19.09 -12.43
N LEU A 5 -24.54 -20.26 -12.19
CA LEU A 5 -25.57 -20.82 -13.07
C LEU A 5 -26.90 -20.03 -12.98
N PRO A 6 -27.72 -20.02 -14.05
CA PRO A 6 -28.98 -19.27 -14.10
C PRO A 6 -29.96 -19.61 -12.96
N LYS A 7 -30.74 -18.60 -12.52
CA LYS A 7 -31.58 -18.61 -11.30
C LYS A 7 -32.68 -19.69 -11.24
N PHE A 8 -32.92 -20.42 -12.34
CA PHE A 8 -33.87 -21.54 -12.39
C PHE A 8 -33.32 -22.83 -11.75
N ILE A 9 -32.00 -22.92 -11.52
CA ILE A 9 -31.36 -24.10 -10.91
C ILE A 9 -31.33 -23.94 -9.38
N PRO A 10 -31.75 -24.95 -8.60
CA PRO A 10 -31.73 -24.86 -7.14
C PRO A 10 -30.31 -24.65 -6.61
N LYS A 11 -30.19 -23.77 -5.59
CA LYS A 11 -28.89 -23.33 -5.04
C LYS A 11 -27.98 -24.48 -4.58
N TRP A 12 -28.55 -25.59 -4.12
CA TRP A 12 -27.81 -26.76 -3.66
C TRP A 12 -27.07 -27.48 -4.80
N ILE A 13 -27.68 -27.54 -6.00
CA ILE A 13 -27.02 -28.12 -7.20
C ILE A 13 -25.84 -27.26 -7.63
N ASN A 14 -25.98 -25.93 -7.59
CA ASN A 14 -24.87 -25.02 -7.91
C ASN A 14 -23.70 -25.17 -6.91
N LEU A 15 -24.00 -25.33 -5.62
CA LEU A 15 -22.99 -25.58 -4.59
C LEU A 15 -22.25 -26.91 -4.85
N VAL A 16 -22.97 -27.99 -5.14
CA VAL A 16 -22.37 -29.30 -5.47
C VAL A 16 -21.49 -29.21 -6.72
N ILE A 17 -21.95 -28.54 -7.78
CA ILE A 17 -21.16 -28.35 -9.01
C ILE A 17 -19.88 -27.56 -8.74
N ASN A 18 -19.92 -26.52 -7.90
CA ASN A 18 -18.72 -25.76 -7.54
C ASN A 18 -17.74 -26.60 -6.71
N PHE A 19 -18.21 -27.42 -5.77
CA PHE A 19 -17.34 -28.33 -5.01
C PHE A 19 -16.74 -29.43 -5.88
N LEU A 20 -17.53 -29.99 -6.81
CA LEU A 20 -17.03 -30.95 -7.79
C LEU A 20 -15.98 -30.30 -8.71
N GLY A 21 -16.25 -29.10 -9.19
CA GLY A 21 -15.32 -28.33 -10.01
C GLY A 21 -13.99 -28.07 -9.28
N LEU A 22 -14.05 -27.66 -8.02
CA LEU A 22 -12.86 -27.49 -7.17
C LEU A 22 -12.12 -28.82 -6.96
N GLY A 23 -12.86 -29.92 -6.76
CA GLY A 23 -12.27 -31.26 -6.61
C GLY A 23 -11.53 -31.72 -7.87
N VAL A 24 -12.12 -31.50 -9.05
CA VAL A 24 -11.49 -31.79 -10.35
C VAL A 24 -10.27 -30.91 -10.57
N GLU A 25 -10.34 -29.62 -10.24
CA GLU A 25 -9.24 -28.67 -10.36
C GLU A 25 -8.05 -29.09 -9.48
N ILE A 26 -8.30 -29.48 -8.22
CA ILE A 26 -7.28 -30.01 -7.31
C ILE A 26 -6.70 -31.31 -7.86
N ALA A 27 -7.54 -32.24 -8.33
CA ALA A 27 -7.08 -33.51 -8.88
C ALA A 27 -6.15 -33.31 -10.08
N ILE A 28 -6.51 -32.42 -11.01
CA ILE A 28 -5.68 -32.06 -12.16
C ILE A 28 -4.36 -31.46 -11.67
N LEU A 29 -4.39 -30.48 -10.76
CA LEU A 29 -3.18 -29.82 -10.25
C LEU A 29 -2.21 -30.81 -9.59
N THR A 30 -2.71 -31.78 -8.84
CA THR A 30 -1.87 -32.81 -8.20
C THR A 30 -1.23 -33.79 -9.18
N GLN A 31 -1.81 -33.95 -10.39
CA GLN A 31 -1.31 -34.85 -11.42
C GLN A 31 -0.33 -34.18 -12.40
N ILE A 32 -0.17 -32.86 -12.33
CA ILE A 32 0.80 -32.14 -13.18
C ILE A 32 2.22 -32.52 -12.78
N GLN A 33 2.98 -33.03 -13.75
CA GLN A 33 4.40 -33.32 -13.64
C GLN A 33 5.22 -32.19 -14.26
N TYR A 34 6.31 -31.80 -13.61
CA TYR A 34 7.19 -30.72 -14.07
C TYR A 34 8.52 -31.32 -14.57
N PRO A 35 8.68 -31.54 -15.89
CA PRO A 35 9.84 -32.25 -16.45
C PRO A 35 11.19 -31.50 -16.35
N HIS A 36 11.21 -30.24 -15.91
CA HIS A 36 12.42 -29.40 -15.88
C HIS A 36 12.90 -29.00 -14.47
N ASP A 37 12.34 -29.55 -13.39
CA ASP A 37 12.79 -29.26 -12.02
C ASP A 37 13.15 -30.57 -11.26
N PRO A 38 14.45 -30.93 -11.18
CA PRO A 38 14.87 -32.21 -10.58
C PRO A 38 14.61 -32.31 -9.08
N LYS A 39 14.31 -31.18 -8.39
CA LYS A 39 13.97 -31.18 -6.96
C LYS A 39 12.50 -31.50 -6.67
N PHE A 40 11.60 -31.21 -7.62
CA PHE A 40 10.15 -31.40 -7.45
C PHE A 40 9.51 -31.94 -8.74
N PRO A 41 9.64 -33.24 -9.03
CA PRO A 41 9.09 -33.86 -10.24
C PRO A 41 7.54 -33.89 -10.26
N GLN A 42 6.90 -33.69 -9.10
CA GLN A 42 5.46 -33.67 -8.89
C GLN A 42 5.03 -32.38 -8.18
N PHE A 43 3.74 -32.08 -8.18
CA PHE A 43 3.17 -30.98 -7.42
C PHE A 43 3.55 -31.07 -5.93
N SER A 44 4.20 -30.04 -5.40
CA SER A 44 4.66 -29.95 -4.02
C SER A 44 4.24 -28.62 -3.41
N LEU A 45 3.61 -28.66 -2.23
CA LEU A 45 3.24 -27.46 -1.48
C LEU A 45 4.47 -26.65 -1.01
N TYR A 46 5.64 -27.29 -0.91
CA TYR A 46 6.90 -26.64 -0.56
C TYR A 46 7.53 -25.87 -1.73
N ARG A 47 7.01 -26.07 -2.95
CA ARG A 47 7.37 -25.28 -4.13
C ARG A 47 6.44 -24.08 -4.21
N SER A 48 6.79 -23.02 -3.48
CA SER A 48 6.07 -21.76 -3.49
C SER A 48 7.02 -20.61 -3.83
N ASP A 49 6.63 -19.73 -4.73
CA ASP A 49 7.36 -18.49 -4.96
C ASP A 49 7.31 -17.62 -3.71
N ILE A 50 8.47 -17.18 -3.26
CA ILE A 50 8.62 -16.36 -2.04
C ILE A 50 7.75 -15.09 -2.10
N ILE A 51 7.61 -14.49 -3.29
CA ILE A 51 6.80 -13.28 -3.50
C ILE A 51 5.31 -13.57 -3.25
N LEU A 52 4.78 -14.67 -3.79
CA LEU A 52 3.38 -15.06 -3.60
C LEU A 52 3.08 -15.36 -2.13
N LEU A 53 4.00 -16.07 -1.47
CA LEU A 53 3.86 -16.41 -0.06
C LEU A 53 3.85 -15.14 0.81
N VAL A 54 4.78 -14.21 0.56
CA VAL A 54 4.84 -12.91 1.25
C VAL A 54 3.55 -12.11 1.03
N LEU A 55 3.10 -11.95 -0.23
CA LEU A 55 1.88 -11.20 -0.55
C LEU A 55 0.63 -11.80 0.11
N THR A 56 0.49 -13.13 0.09
CA THR A 56 -0.64 -13.83 0.69
C THR A 56 -0.72 -13.54 2.19
N ASN A 57 0.41 -13.65 2.90
CA ASN A 57 0.46 -13.38 4.33
C ASN A 57 0.18 -11.91 4.64
N ILE A 58 0.77 -10.98 3.89
CA ILE A 58 0.51 -9.55 4.07
C ILE A 58 -0.99 -9.26 3.95
N ILE A 59 -1.63 -9.72 2.88
CA ILE A 59 -3.05 -9.45 2.63
C ILE A 59 -3.90 -10.09 3.74
N PHE A 60 -3.68 -11.37 4.05
CA PHE A 60 -4.42 -12.07 5.09
C PHE A 60 -4.36 -11.36 6.45
N PHE A 61 -3.15 -11.07 6.94
CA PHE A 61 -2.98 -10.42 8.24
C PHE A 61 -3.46 -8.97 8.21
N THR A 62 -3.24 -8.23 7.12
CA THR A 62 -3.72 -6.84 7.01
C THR A 62 -5.24 -6.79 7.05
N SER A 63 -5.92 -7.66 6.30
CA SER A 63 -7.39 -7.76 6.33
C SER A 63 -7.91 -8.16 7.70
N LEU A 64 -7.26 -9.11 8.37
CA LEU A 64 -7.63 -9.55 9.72
C LEU A 64 -7.48 -8.41 10.74
N ILE A 65 -6.33 -7.73 10.73
CA ILE A 65 -6.05 -6.58 11.60
C ILE A 65 -7.09 -5.49 11.34
N TRP A 66 -7.33 -5.14 10.09
CA TRP A 66 -8.30 -4.12 9.72
C TRP A 66 -9.71 -4.48 10.21
N LEU A 67 -10.14 -5.74 10.07
CA LEU A 67 -11.45 -6.20 10.52
C LEU A 67 -11.63 -6.04 12.04
N PHE A 68 -10.63 -6.39 12.83
CA PHE A 68 -10.68 -6.23 14.29
C PHE A 68 -10.53 -4.78 14.76
N THR A 69 -9.85 -3.94 13.97
CA THR A 69 -9.55 -2.55 14.34
C THR A 69 -10.41 -1.51 13.62
N ARG A 70 -11.46 -1.95 12.91
CA ARG A 70 -12.32 -1.10 12.07
C ARG A 70 -12.86 0.13 12.80
N HIS A 71 -13.26 -0.01 14.06
CA HIS A 71 -13.81 1.08 14.87
C HIS A 71 -12.76 1.86 15.67
N HIS A 72 -11.54 1.33 15.76
CA HIS A 72 -10.49 1.90 16.62
C HIS A 72 -9.15 1.95 15.86
N PRO A 73 -8.98 2.93 14.95
CA PRO A 73 -7.77 3.07 14.11
C PRO A 73 -6.48 3.17 14.92
N GLN A 74 -6.55 3.70 16.16
CA GLN A 74 -5.41 3.85 17.06
C GLN A 74 -4.70 2.52 17.36
N PHE A 75 -5.43 1.40 17.44
CA PHE A 75 -4.82 0.09 17.67
C PHE A 75 -3.92 -0.37 16.52
N ARG A 76 -4.20 0.05 15.28
CA ARG A 76 -3.33 -0.28 14.13
C ARG A 76 -1.96 0.39 14.28
N ILE A 77 -1.93 1.63 14.74
CA ILE A 77 -0.68 2.37 15.00
C ILE A 77 0.05 1.75 16.21
N GLY A 78 -0.69 1.40 17.27
CA GLY A 78 -0.13 0.70 18.42
C GLY A 78 0.50 -0.65 18.04
N LEU A 79 -0.18 -1.43 17.19
CA LEU A 79 0.33 -2.69 16.65
C LEU A 79 1.62 -2.48 15.85
N LEU A 80 1.68 -1.46 14.99
CA LEU A 80 2.92 -1.11 14.28
C LEU A 80 4.06 -0.77 15.24
N GLY A 81 3.78 -0.05 16.34
CA GLY A 81 4.76 0.26 17.38
C GLY A 81 5.30 -1.00 18.07
N VAL A 82 4.43 -1.95 18.42
CA VAL A 82 4.83 -3.23 19.00
C VAL A 82 5.67 -4.05 18.01
N LEU A 83 5.23 -4.15 16.75
CA LEU A 83 5.99 -4.83 15.70
C LEU A 83 7.37 -4.19 15.50
N LEU A 84 7.46 -2.86 15.61
CA LEU A 84 8.71 -2.13 15.45
C LEU A 84 9.67 -2.51 16.57
N GLY A 85 9.17 -2.54 17.81
CA GLY A 85 9.91 -3.02 18.98
C GLY A 85 10.43 -4.44 18.78
N LEU A 86 9.58 -5.37 18.32
CA LEU A 86 9.98 -6.77 18.07
C LEU A 86 11.08 -6.89 17.02
N ILE A 87 10.99 -6.14 15.92
CA ILE A 87 12.03 -6.15 14.87
C ILE A 87 13.33 -5.54 15.37
N LEU A 88 13.27 -4.43 16.11
CA LEU A 88 14.47 -3.83 16.69
C LEU A 88 15.11 -4.77 17.71
N SER A 89 14.33 -5.43 18.55
CA SER A 89 14.83 -6.44 19.49
C SER A 89 15.43 -7.66 18.79
N LYS A 90 14.93 -8.06 17.61
CA LYS A 90 15.56 -9.11 16.79
C LYS A 90 17.03 -8.80 16.50
N SER A 91 17.37 -7.53 16.27
CA SER A 91 18.76 -7.12 16.00
C SER A 91 19.69 -7.27 17.21
N ALA A 92 19.14 -7.26 18.42
CA ALA A 92 19.87 -7.43 19.67
C ALA A 92 20.06 -8.92 20.07
N GLY A 93 19.43 -9.85 19.35
CA GLY A 93 19.45 -11.28 19.68
C GLY A 93 18.48 -11.66 20.81
N GLY A 94 18.42 -12.96 21.14
CA GLY A 94 17.66 -13.51 22.26
C GLY A 94 16.35 -14.18 21.86
N TRP A 95 15.48 -14.49 22.83
CA TRP A 95 14.24 -15.26 22.63
C TRP A 95 13.31 -14.71 21.53
N ILE A 96 13.39 -13.41 21.24
CA ILE A 96 12.61 -12.77 20.17
C ILE A 96 13.08 -13.22 18.78
N THR A 97 14.38 -13.48 18.59
CA THR A 97 14.87 -14.04 17.32
C THR A 97 14.30 -15.43 17.08
N ASP A 98 14.23 -16.24 18.14
CA ASP A 98 13.70 -17.59 18.07
C ASP A 98 12.22 -17.54 17.69
N ILE A 99 11.41 -16.72 18.37
CA ILE A 99 9.99 -16.55 18.06
C ILE A 99 9.76 -16.10 16.61
N LEU A 100 10.50 -15.08 16.15
CA LEU A 100 10.32 -14.57 14.78
C LEU A 100 10.78 -15.56 13.70
N SER A 101 11.63 -16.51 14.06
CA SER A 101 12.07 -17.60 13.18
C SER A 101 11.11 -18.79 13.14
N ILE A 102 10.16 -18.88 14.10
CA ILE A 102 9.17 -19.95 14.13
C ILE A 102 8.32 -19.89 12.85
N SER A 103 8.07 -21.07 12.29
CA SER A 103 7.25 -21.25 11.11
C SER A 103 6.23 -22.35 11.40
N PRO A 104 5.03 -22.00 11.93
CA PRO A 104 4.01 -22.99 12.29
C PRO A 104 3.63 -23.89 11.11
N ILE A 105 3.64 -23.31 9.91
CA ILE A 105 3.35 -24.00 8.66
C ILE A 105 4.47 -23.65 7.67
N PRO A 106 5.53 -24.48 7.55
CA PRO A 106 6.76 -24.17 6.80
C PRO A 106 6.55 -23.78 5.34
N TRP A 107 5.51 -24.32 4.71
CA TRP A 107 5.15 -24.06 3.31
C TRP A 107 4.29 -22.80 3.13
N LEU A 108 3.73 -22.23 4.20
CA LEU A 108 2.75 -21.15 4.12
C LEU A 108 3.16 -19.89 4.87
N TYR A 109 3.76 -19.99 6.06
CA TYR A 109 3.91 -18.86 6.96
C TYR A 109 5.16 -18.89 7.83
N LYS A 110 5.81 -17.73 7.92
CA LYS A 110 6.89 -17.42 8.88
C LYS A 110 6.56 -16.12 9.59
N PHE A 111 6.77 -16.06 10.91
CA PHE A 111 6.51 -14.85 11.70
C PHE A 111 7.31 -13.64 11.20
N GLU A 112 8.49 -13.85 10.63
CA GLU A 112 9.28 -12.78 10.02
C GLU A 112 8.52 -11.98 8.94
N TYR A 113 7.53 -12.56 8.25
CA TYR A 113 6.76 -11.84 7.23
C TYR A 113 5.86 -10.74 7.80
N LEU A 114 5.63 -10.71 9.12
CA LEU A 114 4.87 -9.63 9.76
C LEU A 114 5.53 -8.26 9.58
N LYS A 115 6.83 -8.20 9.30
CA LYS A 115 7.52 -6.93 8.98
C LYS A 115 6.95 -6.22 7.76
N TYR A 116 6.34 -6.93 6.81
CA TYR A 116 5.75 -6.28 5.64
C TYR A 116 4.44 -5.54 5.96
N LEU A 117 3.88 -5.71 7.17
CA LEU A 117 2.75 -4.90 7.65
C LEU A 117 3.11 -3.40 7.77
N PHE A 118 4.39 -3.05 7.87
CA PHE A 118 4.84 -1.65 7.81
C PHE A 118 4.48 -0.95 6.51
N ILE A 119 4.30 -1.69 5.40
CA ILE A 119 3.80 -1.13 4.14
C ILE A 119 2.27 -1.17 4.10
N ALA A 120 1.69 -2.31 4.47
CA ALA A 120 0.28 -2.56 4.24
C ALA A 120 -0.66 -1.76 5.16
N ILE A 121 -0.30 -1.57 6.44
CA ILE A 121 -1.13 -0.84 7.40
C ILE A 121 -1.29 0.65 7.01
N PRO A 122 -0.22 1.41 6.70
CA PRO A 122 -0.38 2.76 6.14
C PRO A 122 -1.26 2.80 4.90
N GLY A 123 -1.18 1.76 4.05
CA GLY A 123 -2.07 1.59 2.90
C GLY A 123 -3.56 1.51 3.28
N THR A 124 -3.90 0.85 4.40
CA THR A 124 -5.29 0.80 4.89
C THR A 124 -5.81 2.16 5.33
N PHE A 125 -4.97 3.01 5.95
CA PHE A 125 -5.34 4.36 6.32
C PHE A 125 -5.61 5.23 5.09
N VAL A 126 -4.70 5.19 4.12
CA VAL A 126 -4.86 5.93 2.85
C VAL A 126 -6.11 5.46 2.09
N GLY A 127 -6.40 4.16 2.12
CA GLY A 127 -7.62 3.60 1.51
C GLY A 127 -8.90 4.09 2.18
N GLU A 128 -8.93 4.20 3.50
CA GLU A 128 -10.07 4.78 4.23
C GLU A 128 -10.31 6.23 3.86
N GLU A 129 -9.26 7.05 3.74
CA GLU A 129 -9.41 8.45 3.31
C GLU A 129 -10.01 8.55 1.90
N ILE A 130 -9.61 7.66 0.97
CA ILE A 130 -10.18 7.62 -0.38
C ILE A 130 -11.67 7.26 -0.34
N ILE A 131 -12.07 6.29 0.50
CA ILE A 131 -13.48 5.91 0.66
C ILE A 131 -14.29 7.08 1.24
N ASN A 132 -13.74 7.78 2.24
CA ASN A 132 -14.39 8.95 2.83
C ASN A 132 -14.60 10.06 1.79
N TYR A 133 -13.62 10.29 0.91
CA TYR A 133 -13.75 11.25 -0.18
C TYR A 133 -14.85 10.88 -1.19
N GLN A 134 -15.02 9.59 -1.50
CA GLN A 134 -16.08 9.13 -2.41
C GLN A 134 -17.50 9.35 -1.86
N GLN A 135 -17.65 9.58 -0.56
CA GLN A 135 -18.94 9.82 0.08
C GLN A 135 -19.32 11.31 0.13
N VAL A 136 -18.42 12.21 -0.28
CA VAL A 136 -18.69 13.66 -0.32
C VAL A 136 -19.66 13.96 -1.48
N GLU A 137 -20.77 14.62 -1.18
CA GLU A 137 -21.78 15.00 -2.17
C GLU A 137 -21.31 16.18 -3.05
N ASP A 138 -21.65 16.16 -4.34
CA ASP A 138 -21.23 17.17 -5.32
C ASP A 138 -21.68 18.60 -4.98
N GLN A 139 -22.69 18.76 -4.11
CA GLN A 139 -23.20 20.07 -3.69
C GLN A 139 -22.24 20.81 -2.76
N ASP A 140 -21.35 20.10 -2.06
CA ASP A 140 -20.40 20.66 -1.10
C ASP A 140 -19.08 21.10 -1.75
N ILE A 141 -18.96 20.96 -3.08
CA ILE A 141 -17.72 21.26 -3.81
C ILE A 141 -17.65 22.77 -4.10
N PRO A 142 -16.72 23.51 -3.45
CA PRO A 142 -16.58 24.94 -3.70
C PRO A 142 -16.11 25.18 -5.15
N LYS A 143 -16.80 26.08 -5.85
CA LYS A 143 -16.57 26.35 -7.28
C LYS A 143 -15.21 26.96 -7.62
N ASN A 144 -14.51 27.55 -6.65
CA ASN A 144 -13.26 28.26 -6.90
C ASN A 144 -12.05 27.38 -6.55
N TRP A 145 -11.50 26.73 -7.56
CA TRP A 145 -10.41 25.76 -7.44
C TRP A 145 -9.08 26.43 -7.82
N ASN A 146 -8.10 26.46 -6.91
CA ASN A 146 -6.79 27.06 -7.19
C ASN A 146 -5.87 26.07 -7.91
N GLN A 147 -5.94 26.03 -9.23
CA GLN A 147 -5.16 25.11 -10.08
C GLN A 147 -3.65 25.26 -9.87
N PHE A 148 -3.14 26.49 -9.71
CA PHE A 148 -1.71 26.75 -9.53
C PHE A 148 -1.16 26.09 -8.25
N ARG A 149 -1.95 26.11 -7.18
CA ARG A 149 -1.58 25.49 -5.89
C ARG A 149 -1.38 23.98 -6.06
N LEU A 150 -2.28 23.31 -6.77
CA LEU A 150 -2.23 21.86 -6.99
C LEU A 150 -1.14 21.43 -7.97
N ILE A 151 -0.92 22.22 -9.03
CA ILE A 151 0.23 22.01 -9.91
C ILE A 151 1.53 22.12 -9.09
N GLY A 152 1.62 23.12 -8.21
CA GLY A 152 2.74 23.25 -7.28
C GLY A 152 2.92 22.01 -6.39
N ILE A 153 1.84 21.44 -5.88
CA ILE A 153 1.88 20.21 -5.06
C ILE A 153 2.47 19.05 -5.87
N VAL A 154 1.98 18.82 -7.09
CA VAL A 154 2.47 17.74 -7.97
C VAL A 154 3.94 17.90 -8.29
N ILE A 155 4.38 19.12 -8.64
CA ILE A 155 5.78 19.42 -8.93
C ILE A 155 6.64 19.11 -7.71
N VAL A 156 6.27 19.58 -6.52
CA VAL A 156 7.05 19.36 -5.30
C VAL A 156 7.12 17.88 -4.94
N MET A 157 6.02 17.12 -5.09
CA MET A 157 6.05 15.67 -4.89
C MET A 157 6.98 14.96 -5.89
N GLY A 158 6.93 15.35 -7.17
CA GLY A 158 7.84 14.85 -8.19
C GLY A 158 9.30 15.14 -7.86
N LEU A 159 9.61 16.36 -7.42
CA LEU A 159 10.96 16.74 -6.99
C LEU A 159 11.44 15.92 -5.78
N ILE A 160 10.57 15.66 -4.79
CA ILE A 160 10.90 14.80 -3.66
C ILE A 160 11.25 13.39 -4.15
N ILE A 161 10.43 12.81 -5.03
CA ILE A 161 10.67 11.47 -5.58
C ILE A 161 12.00 11.42 -6.34
N LEU A 162 12.27 12.41 -7.21
CA LEU A 162 13.53 12.48 -7.96
C LEU A 162 14.74 12.63 -7.04
N ASN A 163 14.67 13.48 -6.01
CA ASN A 163 15.73 13.65 -5.03
C ASN A 163 16.04 12.33 -4.30
N LEU A 164 15.00 11.61 -3.89
CA LEU A 164 15.14 10.31 -3.25
C LEU A 164 15.78 9.30 -4.18
N LEU A 165 15.29 9.16 -5.42
CA LEU A 165 15.84 8.22 -6.40
C LEU A 165 17.32 8.50 -6.69
N ILE A 166 17.66 9.73 -7.03
CA ILE A 166 19.03 10.11 -7.40
C ILE A 166 19.97 9.94 -6.21
N GLY A 167 19.59 10.48 -5.06
CA GLY A 167 20.52 10.60 -3.98
C GLY A 167 20.64 9.34 -3.10
N LEU A 168 19.59 8.53 -2.99
CA LEU A 168 19.69 7.21 -2.35
C LEU A 168 20.49 6.25 -3.24
N GLN A 169 20.31 6.30 -4.57
CA GLN A 169 21.09 5.50 -5.51
C GLN A 169 22.58 5.91 -5.51
N SER A 170 22.88 7.20 -5.41
CA SER A 170 24.26 7.72 -5.36
C SER A 170 24.89 7.72 -3.95
N ARG A 171 24.18 7.23 -2.93
CA ARG A 171 24.60 7.21 -1.51
C ARG A 171 24.92 8.59 -0.92
N LEU A 172 24.31 9.65 -1.45
CA LEU A 172 24.44 11.04 -0.95
C LEU A 172 23.42 11.32 0.17
N LEU A 173 23.62 10.67 1.29
CA LEU A 173 22.67 10.60 2.41
C LEU A 173 22.38 11.93 3.14
N PRO A 174 23.40 12.69 3.56
CA PRO A 174 23.16 13.98 4.20
C PRO A 174 22.48 14.96 3.25
N GLN A 175 22.89 14.98 1.97
CA GLN A 175 22.35 15.87 0.96
C GLN A 175 20.88 15.53 0.66
N THR A 176 20.57 14.26 0.44
CA THR A 176 19.18 13.82 0.22
C THR A 176 18.27 14.14 1.37
N THR A 177 18.73 13.90 2.59
CA THR A 177 17.95 14.16 3.80
C THR A 177 17.70 15.67 3.95
N GLY A 178 18.73 16.49 3.79
CA GLY A 178 18.62 17.95 3.85
C GLY A 178 17.66 18.51 2.79
N ILE A 179 17.82 18.11 1.53
CA ILE A 179 16.94 18.54 0.43
C ILE A 179 15.51 18.05 0.68
N SER A 180 15.32 16.80 1.12
CA SER A 180 14.00 16.25 1.41
C SER A 180 13.31 17.05 2.52
N LEU A 181 14.01 17.41 3.60
CA LEU A 181 13.44 18.22 4.69
C LEU A 181 13.02 19.62 4.20
N ILE A 182 13.81 20.26 3.35
CA ILE A 182 13.47 21.56 2.75
C ILE A 182 12.23 21.44 1.87
N LEU A 183 12.17 20.43 1.00
CA LEU A 183 11.01 20.18 0.13
C LEU A 183 9.76 19.78 0.92
N LEU A 184 9.92 19.04 2.01
CA LEU A 184 8.84 18.73 2.95
C LEU A 184 8.30 19.98 3.62
N LEU A 185 9.17 20.90 4.07
CA LEU A 185 8.73 22.16 4.66
C LEU A 185 7.96 23.02 3.64
N PHE A 186 8.45 23.08 2.40
CA PHE A 186 7.79 23.81 1.33
C PHE A 186 6.43 23.20 0.95
N SER A 187 6.37 21.87 0.79
CA SER A 187 5.10 21.18 0.53
C SER A 187 4.11 21.30 1.67
N TYR A 188 4.57 21.27 2.93
CA TYR A 188 3.70 21.47 4.09
C TYR A 188 3.05 22.85 4.08
N ARG A 189 3.83 23.91 3.81
CA ARG A 189 3.29 25.26 3.65
C ARG A 189 2.27 25.35 2.52
N LEU A 190 2.55 24.68 1.40
CA LEU A 190 1.66 24.70 0.23
C LEU A 190 0.34 23.94 0.49
N LEU A 191 0.35 22.89 1.30
CA LEU A 191 -0.80 22.04 1.61
C LEU A 191 -1.56 22.45 2.88
N ARG A 192 -1.03 23.38 3.65
CA ARG A 192 -1.65 23.87 4.89
C ARG A 192 -3.00 24.53 4.58
N GLU A 193 -4.02 24.25 5.38
CA GLU A 193 -5.39 24.80 5.22
C GLU A 193 -6.03 24.38 3.88
N PRO A 194 -6.51 23.13 3.78
CA PRO A 194 -7.26 22.67 2.61
C PRO A 194 -8.62 23.38 2.54
N HIS A 195 -8.95 23.93 1.37
CA HIS A 195 -10.22 24.62 1.14
C HIS A 195 -11.23 23.78 0.33
N HIS A 196 -10.75 22.70 -0.29
CA HIS A 196 -11.52 21.83 -1.17
C HIS A 196 -11.49 20.37 -0.66
N PRO A 197 -12.56 19.57 -0.81
CA PRO A 197 -12.58 18.17 -0.37
C PRO A 197 -11.40 17.33 -0.90
N LEU A 198 -11.02 17.52 -2.16
CA LEU A 198 -9.83 16.88 -2.73
C LEU A 198 -8.52 17.37 -2.10
N GLU A 199 -8.40 18.67 -1.77
CA GLU A 199 -7.22 19.16 -1.05
C GLU A 199 -7.13 18.54 0.35
N LEU A 200 -8.28 18.31 1.00
CA LEU A 200 -8.34 17.63 2.30
C LEU A 200 -7.87 16.18 2.17
N LEU A 201 -8.39 15.41 1.20
CA LEU A 201 -7.92 14.06 0.91
C LEU A 201 -6.40 14.06 0.66
N LEU A 202 -5.91 14.92 -0.23
CA LEU A 202 -4.49 15.03 -0.55
C LEU A 202 -3.66 15.42 0.67
N TYR A 203 -4.19 16.23 1.60
CA TYR A 203 -3.53 16.61 2.84
C TYR A 203 -3.47 15.45 3.84
N GLN A 204 -4.56 14.69 4.03
CA GLN A 204 -4.58 13.51 4.91
C GLN A 204 -3.61 12.43 4.42
N MET A 205 -3.62 12.13 3.11
CA MET A 205 -2.64 11.22 2.51
C MET A 205 -1.20 11.74 2.68
N TYR A 206 -1.00 13.05 2.54
CA TYR A 206 0.31 13.68 2.68
C TYR A 206 0.90 13.51 4.08
N GLN A 207 0.10 13.58 5.14
CA GLN A 207 0.57 13.35 6.51
C GLN A 207 1.23 11.97 6.66
N TRP A 208 0.61 10.92 6.10
CA TRP A 208 1.18 9.57 6.06
C TRP A 208 2.45 9.50 5.20
N GLY A 209 2.48 10.20 4.07
CA GLY A 209 3.66 10.31 3.21
C GLY A 209 4.85 10.98 3.88
N ILE A 210 4.65 12.11 4.57
CA ILE A 210 5.69 12.79 5.36
C ILE A 210 6.20 11.84 6.45
N TYR A 211 5.28 11.24 7.21
CA TYR A 211 5.62 10.37 8.32
C TYR A 211 6.50 9.20 7.88
N GLY A 212 6.09 8.52 6.80
CA GLY A 212 6.90 7.47 6.18
C GLY A 212 8.25 7.98 5.67
N LEU A 213 8.30 9.16 5.07
CA LEU A 213 9.56 9.69 4.53
C LEU A 213 10.56 10.00 5.65
N ILE A 214 10.12 10.70 6.69
CA ILE A 214 10.98 11.08 7.83
C ILE A 214 11.50 9.83 8.54
N LEU A 215 10.61 8.88 8.87
CA LEU A 215 11.03 7.63 9.51
C LEU A 215 11.95 6.82 8.62
N GLY A 216 11.66 6.73 7.32
CA GLY A 216 12.44 5.97 6.38
C GLY A 216 13.86 6.50 6.22
N LEU A 217 14.03 7.82 6.14
CA LEU A 217 15.35 8.47 6.13
C LEU A 217 16.08 8.30 7.47
N ALA A 218 15.37 8.36 8.60
CA ALA A 218 15.96 8.14 9.92
C ALA A 218 16.46 6.69 10.12
N PHE A 219 15.76 5.70 9.55
CA PHE A 219 16.16 4.29 9.59
C PHE A 219 17.19 3.88 8.53
N GLU A 220 17.53 4.76 7.59
CA GLU A 220 18.50 4.44 6.53
C GLU A 220 19.87 4.01 7.10
N PRO A 221 20.49 4.79 8.01
CA PRO A 221 21.82 4.47 8.52
C PRO A 221 21.83 3.20 9.37
N TYR A 222 20.69 2.88 10.01
CA TYR A 222 20.57 1.78 10.98
C TYR A 222 20.83 0.41 10.36
N GLN A 223 20.45 0.17 9.10
CA GLN A 223 20.62 -1.14 8.43
C GLN A 223 21.60 -1.10 7.24
N GLY A 224 22.47 -0.08 7.21
CA GLY A 224 23.45 0.10 6.13
C GLY A 224 22.78 0.31 4.78
N GLY A 225 21.68 1.06 4.78
CA GLY A 225 20.96 1.55 3.61
C GLY A 225 19.69 0.83 3.20
N ILE A 226 19.14 1.27 2.07
CA ILE A 226 17.89 0.75 1.50
C ILE A 226 18.19 -0.53 0.72
N LYS A 227 17.65 -1.65 1.17
CA LYS A 227 17.81 -2.95 0.51
C LYS A 227 16.48 -3.68 0.51
N LYS A 228 16.21 -4.38 -0.59
CA LYS A 228 15.04 -5.27 -0.73
C LYS A 228 15.29 -6.64 -0.09
N ASP A 229 16.53 -7.15 -0.17
CA ASP A 229 16.89 -8.49 0.30
C ASP A 229 18.28 -8.46 1.00
N PRO A 230 18.35 -8.62 2.34
CA PRO A 230 17.22 -8.61 3.27
C PRO A 230 16.51 -7.25 3.29
N ALA A 231 15.19 -7.25 3.39
CA ALA A 231 14.38 -6.03 3.40
C ALA A 231 14.67 -5.18 4.63
N THR A 232 15.00 -3.90 4.42
CA THR A 232 15.30 -2.94 5.50
C THR A 232 14.08 -2.11 5.90
N MET A 233 14.08 -1.58 7.13
CA MET A 233 13.05 -0.70 7.66
C MET A 233 12.96 0.59 6.83
N SER A 234 14.10 1.13 6.43
CA SER A 234 14.18 2.26 5.51
C SER A 234 13.48 1.96 4.18
N TYR A 235 13.69 0.75 3.63
CA TYR A 235 12.98 0.30 2.43
C TYR A 235 11.47 0.32 2.61
N PHE A 236 10.93 -0.22 3.72
CA PHE A 236 9.48 -0.22 3.96
C PHE A 236 8.88 1.19 4.02
N PHE A 237 9.48 2.10 4.80
CA PHE A 237 8.92 3.43 5.01
C PHE A 237 9.11 4.36 3.80
N ILE A 238 10.29 4.34 3.16
CA ILE A 238 10.55 5.18 1.97
C ILE A 238 9.70 4.73 0.79
N THR A 239 9.58 3.43 0.54
CA THR A 239 8.72 2.94 -0.55
C THR A 239 7.25 3.26 -0.31
N THR A 240 6.78 3.17 0.93
CA THR A 240 5.42 3.58 1.31
C THR A 240 5.20 5.08 1.06
N ALA A 241 6.16 5.94 1.45
CA ALA A 241 6.07 7.38 1.19
C ALA A 241 6.04 7.71 -0.31
N ILE A 242 6.92 7.09 -1.10
CA ILE A 242 6.95 7.25 -2.56
C ILE A 242 5.64 6.79 -3.18
N ALA A 243 5.10 5.64 -2.76
CA ALA A 243 3.83 5.11 -3.26
C ALA A 243 2.67 6.09 -2.99
N ILE A 244 2.62 6.67 -1.79
CA ILE A 244 1.62 7.69 -1.45
C ILE A 244 1.78 8.95 -2.31
N PHE A 245 3.01 9.44 -2.51
CA PHE A 245 3.25 10.60 -3.35
C PHE A 245 2.87 10.35 -4.82
N ILE A 246 3.17 9.18 -5.36
CA ILE A 246 2.75 8.78 -6.71
C ILE A 246 1.22 8.70 -6.81
N LEU A 247 0.56 8.09 -5.83
CA LEU A 247 -0.90 7.98 -5.81
C LEU A 247 -1.57 9.35 -5.82
N ARG A 248 -1.03 10.31 -5.07
CA ARG A 248 -1.50 11.70 -5.06
C ARG A 248 -1.36 12.37 -6.43
N ILE A 249 -0.24 12.14 -7.11
CA ILE A 249 -0.02 12.63 -8.48
C ILE A 249 -1.07 12.04 -9.43
N ILE A 250 -1.33 10.73 -9.34
CA ILE A 250 -2.34 10.04 -10.18
C ILE A 250 -3.75 10.57 -9.91
N LEU A 251 -4.13 10.74 -8.64
CA LEU A 251 -5.44 11.27 -8.25
C LEU A 251 -5.65 12.69 -8.78
N TYR A 252 -4.61 13.52 -8.75
CA TYR A 252 -4.64 14.85 -9.35
C TYR A 252 -4.93 14.80 -10.86
N TYR A 253 -4.23 13.94 -11.61
CA TYR A 253 -4.45 13.82 -13.06
C TYR A 253 -5.87 13.36 -13.39
N ASN A 254 -6.36 12.31 -12.70
CA ASN A 254 -7.72 11.81 -12.91
C ASN A 254 -8.77 12.87 -12.59
N CYS A 255 -8.61 13.60 -11.48
CA CYS A 255 -9.56 14.65 -11.13
C CYS A 255 -9.49 15.85 -12.07
N SER A 256 -8.30 16.24 -12.55
CA SER A 256 -8.18 17.31 -13.54
C SER A 256 -8.93 16.96 -14.82
N THR A 257 -8.79 15.72 -15.32
CA THR A 257 -9.50 15.27 -16.52
C THR A 257 -11.01 15.20 -16.31
N ILE A 258 -11.47 14.72 -15.14
CA ILE A 258 -12.89 14.63 -14.82
C ILE A 258 -13.51 16.03 -14.62
N CYS A 259 -12.84 16.93 -13.91
CA CYS A 259 -13.29 18.31 -13.74
C CYS A 259 -13.32 19.07 -15.06
N GLU A 260 -12.33 18.88 -15.94
CA GLU A 260 -12.32 19.52 -17.26
C GLU A 260 -13.44 18.99 -18.16
N PHE A 261 -13.76 17.70 -18.07
CA PHE A 261 -14.88 17.08 -18.77
C PHE A 261 -16.24 17.56 -18.24
N MET A 262 -16.43 17.61 -16.92
CA MET A 262 -17.65 18.12 -16.29
C MET A 262 -17.85 19.63 -16.55
N TYR A 263 -16.78 20.42 -16.54
CA TYR A 263 -16.84 21.84 -16.88
C TYR A 263 -17.22 22.06 -18.34
N LYS A 264 -16.65 21.30 -19.27
CA LYS A 264 -17.06 21.33 -20.69
C LYS A 264 -18.52 20.93 -20.88
N ILE A 265 -18.99 19.87 -20.20
CA ILE A 265 -20.40 19.46 -20.25
C ILE A 265 -21.31 20.56 -19.70
N LYS A 266 -20.93 21.20 -18.60
CA LYS A 266 -21.73 22.28 -17.99
C LYS A 266 -21.83 23.51 -18.89
N ILE A 267 -20.73 23.92 -19.53
CA ILE A 267 -20.73 25.00 -20.54
C ILE A 267 -21.60 24.63 -21.74
N ILE A 268 -21.57 23.37 -22.19
CA ILE A 268 -22.40 22.91 -23.30
C ILE A 268 -23.89 22.96 -22.90
N LEU A 269 -24.24 22.55 -21.69
CA LEU A 269 -25.60 22.60 -21.15
C LEU A 269 -26.11 24.04 -20.93
N GLU A 270 -25.27 24.94 -20.41
CA GLU A 270 -25.64 26.36 -20.21
C GLU A 270 -25.78 27.14 -21.53
N ASN A 271 -25.14 26.70 -22.61
CA ASN A 271 -25.33 27.27 -23.95
C ASN A 271 -26.49 26.63 -24.74
N LEU A 272 -27.12 25.58 -24.21
CA LEU A 272 -28.25 24.86 -24.81
C LEU A 272 -29.60 25.29 -24.22
N ILE A 273 -29.61 26.15 -23.20
CA ILE A 273 -30.77 26.80 -22.58
C ILE A 273 -30.75 28.28 -22.95
#